data_AF-A0A7Y5XXF4-F1
#
_entry.id   AF-A0A7Y5XXF4-F1
#
_cell.length_a   1.000
_cell.length_b   1.000
_cell.length_c   1.000
_cell.angle_alpha   90.00
_cell.angle_beta   90.00
_cell.angle_gamma   90.00
#
_symmetry.space_group_name_H-M   'P 1'
#
loop_
_entity.id
_entity.type
_entity.pdbx_description
1 polymer ?
#
loop_
_entity_poly.entity_id
_entity_poly.type
_entity_poly.pdbx_seq_one_letter_code
_entity_poly.pdbx_strand_id
1 'polypeptide(L)'
;MPQPKRVEVDVLGRTLSLSNLDKVLYPAAGFTKGQVIDYYTRVAPYVLPHLEGRALTLKRYPNGVEAQFFYEKNAPSHRPAWVRTATV
;
A
#
# COMPACT_ATOMS: atom_id res chain seq x y z
N MET A 1 15.44 6.26 19.13
CA MET A 1 15.06 5.20 18.16
C MET A 1 15.56 5.64 16.79
N PRO A 2 16.24 4.79 16.00
CA PRO A 2 16.64 5.17 14.65
C PRO A 2 15.38 5.44 13.81
N GLN A 3 15.41 6.51 13.02
CA GLN A 3 14.33 6.81 12.08
C GLN A 3 14.25 5.71 11.03
N PRO A 4 13.06 5.26 10.62
CA PRO A 4 12.94 4.26 9.56
C PRO A 4 13.51 4.83 8.26
N LYS A 5 14.38 4.07 7.59
CA LYS A 5 14.90 4.41 6.26
C LYS A 5 13.73 4.69 5.33
N ARG A 6 13.70 5.89 4.76
CA ARG A 6 12.73 6.32 3.76
C ARG A 6 13.37 6.36 2.38
N VAL A 7 12.59 6.00 1.37
CA VAL A 7 12.97 6.07 -0.04
C VAL A 7 11.91 6.89 -0.74
N GLU A 8 12.34 7.97 -1.40
CA GLU A 8 11.47 8.75 -2.27
C GLU A 8 11.43 8.12 -3.65
N VAL A 9 10.24 8.00 -4.21
CA VAL A 9 10.01 7.51 -5.57
C VAL A 9 9.08 8.46 -6.31
N ASP A 10 9.33 8.68 -7.60
CA ASP A 10 8.37 9.35 -8.47
C ASP A 10 7.50 8.32 -9.19
N VAL A 11 6.19 8.50 -9.12
CA VAL A 11 5.21 7.67 -9.82
C VAL A 11 4.24 8.57 -10.55
N LEU A 12 4.37 8.62 -11.89
CA LEU A 12 3.50 9.43 -12.76
C LEU A 12 3.50 10.92 -12.33
N GLY A 13 4.68 11.48 -12.01
CA GLY A 13 4.82 12.88 -11.58
C GLY A 13 4.35 13.13 -10.15
N ARG A 14 4.24 12.08 -9.32
CA ARG A 14 3.89 12.16 -7.91
C ARG A 14 5.00 11.56 -7.06
N THR A 15 5.58 12.38 -6.19
CA THR A 15 6.57 11.93 -5.22
C THR A 15 5.90 11.19 -4.05
N LEU A 16 6.34 9.97 -3.77
CA LEU A 16 5.88 9.14 -2.66
C LEU A 16 7.06 8.77 -1.76
N SER A 17 6.88 8.93 -0.44
CA SER A 17 7.85 8.49 0.57
C SER A 17 7.50 7.08 1.05
N LEU A 18 8.29 6.09 0.66
CA LEU A 18 8.16 4.70 1.10
C LEU A 18 9.06 4.42 2.30
N SER A 19 8.66 3.50 3.18
CA SER A 19 9.43 3.11 4.36
C SER A 19 9.31 1.61 4.63
N ASN A 20 10.27 1.06 5.39
CA ASN A 20 10.28 -0.34 5.83
C ASN A 20 10.20 -1.33 4.65
N LEU A 21 10.91 -1.06 3.55
CA LEU A 21 10.85 -1.88 2.34
C LEU A 21 11.31 -3.31 2.58
N ASP A 22 12.30 -3.50 3.46
CA ASP A 22 12.84 -4.81 3.81
C ASP A 22 11.99 -5.57 4.85
N LYS A 23 10.89 -4.97 5.34
CA LYS A 23 10.01 -5.62 6.32
C LYS A 23 9.33 -6.82 5.67
N VAL A 24 9.57 -8.02 6.20
CA VAL A 24 8.86 -9.25 5.81
C VAL A 24 7.39 -9.15 6.21
N LEU A 25 6.49 -9.26 5.23
CA LEU A 25 5.04 -9.29 5.46
C LEU A 25 4.46 -10.71 5.32
N TYR A 26 5.13 -11.60 4.57
CA TYR A 26 4.74 -13.00 4.41
C TYR A 26 5.90 -13.91 4.84
N PRO A 27 5.98 -14.29 6.14
CA PRO A 27 7.10 -15.04 6.69
C PRO A 27 7.36 -16.39 5.99
N ALA A 28 6.30 -17.12 5.66
CA ALA A 28 6.39 -18.43 4.99
C ALA A 28 7.18 -18.40 3.66
N ALA A 29 7.24 -17.25 2.97
CA ALA A 29 7.97 -17.08 1.71
C ALA A 29 9.10 -16.03 1.81
N GLY A 30 9.35 -15.47 2.99
CA GLY A 30 10.27 -14.35 3.16
C GLY A 30 9.90 -13.08 2.38
N PHE A 31 8.63 -12.93 1.96
CA PHE A 31 8.22 -11.88 1.02
C PHE A 31 8.05 -10.53 1.72
N THR A 32 8.74 -9.50 1.21
CA THR A 32 8.87 -8.19 1.85
C THR A 32 7.85 -7.16 1.37
N LYS A 33 7.68 -6.09 2.14
CA LYS A 33 6.85 -4.94 1.78
C LYS A 33 7.26 -4.32 0.45
N GLY A 34 8.57 -4.21 0.19
CA GLY A 34 9.09 -3.72 -1.09
C GLY A 34 8.65 -4.60 -2.25
N GLN A 35 8.67 -5.93 -2.09
CA GLN A 35 8.22 -6.87 -3.11
C GLN A 35 6.70 -6.82 -3.33
N VAL A 36 5.91 -6.57 -2.29
CA VAL A 36 4.45 -6.32 -2.44
C VAL A 36 4.20 -5.08 -3.30
N ILE A 37 4.94 -4.00 -3.06
CA ILE A 37 4.83 -2.75 -3.84
C ILE A 37 5.23 -3.02 -5.30
N ASP A 38 6.37 -3.67 -5.52
CA ASP A 38 6.85 -4.04 -6.86
C ASP A 38 5.84 -4.91 -7.62
N TYR A 39 5.26 -5.92 -6.96
CA TYR A 39 4.21 -6.75 -7.54
C TYR A 39 3.02 -5.90 -8.01
N TYR A 40 2.46 -5.03 -7.15
CA TYR A 40 1.33 -4.18 -7.52
C TYR A 40 1.68 -3.21 -8.64
N THR A 41 2.89 -2.67 -8.67
CA THR A 41 3.36 -1.82 -9.78
C THR A 41 3.35 -2.58 -11.10
N ARG A 42 3.83 -3.83 -11.13
CA ARG A 42 3.87 -4.66 -12.34
C ARG A 42 2.48 -5.07 -12.83
N VAL A 43 1.55 -5.36 -11.93
CA VAL A 43 0.19 -5.81 -12.31
C VAL A 43 -0.82 -4.67 -12.47
N ALA A 44 -0.47 -3.44 -12.09
CA ALA A 44 -1.37 -2.29 -12.14
C ALA A 44 -2.08 -2.10 -13.49
N PRO A 45 -1.43 -2.21 -14.66
CA PRO A 45 -2.11 -2.05 -15.95
C PRO A 45 -3.28 -3.01 -16.17
N TYR A 46 -3.23 -4.19 -15.54
CA TYR A 46 -4.26 -5.22 -15.67
C TYR A 46 -5.33 -5.11 -14.58
N VAL A 47 -4.94 -4.72 -13.36
CA VAL A 47 -5.87 -4.65 -12.22
C VAL A 47 -6.70 -3.36 -12.23
N LEU A 48 -6.09 -2.23 -12.60
CA LEU A 48 -6.73 -0.92 -12.50
C LEU A 48 -8.03 -0.78 -13.33
N PRO A 49 -8.15 -1.29 -14.57
CA PRO A 49 -9.40 -1.23 -15.33
C PRO A 49 -10.58 -1.88 -14.61
N HIS A 50 -10.33 -2.92 -13.81
CA HIS A 50 -11.39 -3.61 -13.06
C HIS A 50 -11.80 -2.87 -11.79
N LEU A 51 -10.92 -2.03 -11.23
CA LEU A 51 -11.14 -1.28 -10.00
C LEU A 51 -11.63 0.16 -10.24
N GLU A 52 -11.64 0.62 -11.49
CA GLU A 52 -12.04 1.97 -11.82
C GLU A 52 -13.48 2.27 -11.35
N GLY A 53 -13.65 3.41 -10.67
CA GLY A 53 -14.94 3.87 -10.14
C GLY A 53 -15.47 3.10 -8.93
N ARG A 54 -14.73 2.10 -8.40
CA ARG A 54 -15.19 1.29 -7.26
C ARG A 54 -14.68 1.84 -5.93
N ALA A 55 -15.56 1.96 -4.94
CA ALA A 55 -15.16 2.20 -3.56
C ALA A 55 -14.47 0.94 -2.99
N LEU A 56 -13.25 1.11 -2.47
CA LEU A 56 -12.43 -0.02 -1.98
C LEU A 56 -12.42 -0.06 -0.45
N THR A 57 -12.61 -1.24 0.11
CA THR A 57 -12.27 -1.53 1.52
C THR A 57 -10.85 -2.09 1.57
N LEU A 58 -10.00 -1.57 2.45
CA LEU A 58 -8.65 -2.08 2.65
C LEU A 58 -8.62 -3.08 3.81
N LYS A 59 -7.95 -4.23 3.62
CA LYS A 59 -7.56 -5.12 4.72
C LYS A 59 -6.07 -4.93 4.97
N ARG A 60 -5.70 -4.42 6.14
CA ARG A 60 -4.33 -3.94 6.41
C ARG A 60 -3.63 -4.85 7.41
N TYR A 61 -2.39 -5.21 7.08
CA TYR A 61 -1.48 -6.02 7.89
C TYR A 61 -0.18 -5.25 8.17
N PRO A 62 -0.19 -4.22 9.04
CA PRO A 62 0.99 -3.39 9.27
C PRO A 62 2.21 -4.19 9.76
N ASN A 63 1.97 -5.32 10.42
CA ASN A 63 2.96 -6.20 11.04
C ASN A 63 3.07 -7.58 10.38
N GLY A 64 2.57 -7.73 9.15
CA GLY A 64 2.61 -9.01 8.42
C GLY A 64 1.37 -9.88 8.64
N VAL A 65 1.25 -10.93 7.82
CA VAL A 65 0.02 -11.74 7.68
C VAL A 65 -0.31 -12.62 8.88
N GLU A 66 0.67 -12.90 9.73
CA GLU A 66 0.51 -13.69 10.96
C GLU A 66 0.13 -12.84 12.18
N ALA A 67 0.16 -11.51 12.04
CA ALA A 67 -0.18 -10.57 13.11
C ALA A 67 -1.63 -10.04 12.97
N GLN A 68 -2.05 -9.22 13.94
CA GLN A 68 -3.35 -8.57 13.92
C GLN A 68 -3.54 -7.73 12.64
N PHE A 69 -4.72 -7.85 12.04
CA PHE A 69 -5.17 -7.05 10.91
C PHE A 69 -6.40 -6.22 11.27
N PHE A 70 -6.71 -5.24 10.42
CA PHE A 70 -7.97 -4.50 10.51
C PHE A 70 -8.51 -4.17 9.12
N TYR A 71 -9.82 -3.90 9.05
CA TYR A 71 -10.47 -3.37 7.86
C TYR A 71 -10.58 -1.84 7.97
N GLU A 72 -10.28 -1.14 6.87
CA GLU A 72 -10.39 0.31 6.76
C GLU A 72 -11.32 0.62 5.59
N LYS A 73 -12.55 1.06 5.92
CA LYS A 73 -13.60 1.44 4.95
C LYS A 73 -13.58 2.94 4.66
N ASN A 74 -13.46 3.75 5.72
CA ASN A 74 -13.36 5.19 5.60
C ASN A 74 -11.93 5.58 5.22
N ALA A 75 -11.79 6.47 4.25
CA ALA A 75 -10.49 7.01 3.86
C ALA A 75 -9.82 7.74 5.06
N PRO A 76 -8.54 7.46 5.36
CA PRO A 76 -7.85 8.10 6.46
C PRO A 76 -7.57 9.58 6.18
N SER A 77 -7.56 10.40 7.23
CA SER A 77 -7.36 11.87 7.14
C SER A 77 -6.01 12.28 6.53
N HIS A 78 -4.97 11.46 6.70
CA HIS A 78 -3.62 11.71 6.20
C HIS A 78 -3.38 11.20 4.77
N ARG A 79 -4.42 10.74 4.09
CA ARG A 79 -4.33 10.26 2.71
C ARG A 79 -3.98 11.41 1.76
N PRO A 80 -3.17 11.19 0.71
CA PRO A 80 -2.91 12.21 -0.29
C PRO A 80 -4.20 12.74 -0.94
N ALA A 81 -4.24 14.05 -1.19
CA ALA A 81 -5.42 14.74 -1.72
C ALA A 81 -5.89 14.19 -3.09
N TRP A 82 -4.95 13.69 -3.90
CA TRP A 82 -5.22 13.16 -5.25
C TRP A 82 -5.88 11.78 -5.27
N VAL A 83 -5.88 11.05 -4.15
CA VAL A 83 -6.66 9.81 -4.08
C VAL A 83 -8.15 10.23 -4.16
N ARG A 84 -9.00 9.46 -4.84
CA ARG A 84 -10.45 9.74 -4.90
C ARG A 84 -11.19 9.06 -3.74
N THR A 85 -12.27 9.67 -3.26
CA THR A 85 -13.21 9.06 -2.31
C THR A 85 -14.62 9.07 -2.91
N ALA A 86 -15.50 8.23 -2.36
CA ALA A 86 -16.92 8.24 -2.66
C ALA A 86 -17.69 8.13 -1.34
N THR A 87 -18.86 8.75 -1.29
CA THR A 87 -19.85 8.51 -0.24
C THR A 87 -20.66 7.28 -0.65
N VAL A 88 -20.76 6.30 0.24
CA VAL A 88 -21.42 5.00 0.02
C VAL A 88 -22.45 4.76 1.10
#